data_AF-A0A7J4QQK6-F1
#
_entry.id   AF-A0A7J4QQK6-F1
#
_cell.length_a   1.000
_cell.length_b   1.000
_cell.length_c   1.000
_cell.angle_alpha   90.00
_cell.angle_beta   90.00
_cell.angle_gamma   90.00
#
_symmetry.space_group_name_H-M   'P 1'
#
loop_
_entity.id
_entity.type
_entity.pdbx_description
1 polymer ?
#
loop_
_entity_poly.entity_id
_entity_poly.type
_entity_poly.pdbx_seq_one_letter_code
_entity_poly.pdbx_strand_id
1 'polypeptide(L)'
;MAVIGRSHDITWLTGTSGTTWSGVTCADPTLNECTAFGLGLSTVAVLIDTETASRSSTGPIRNLQSIGSEMGGASVAAGGTSLVHLTPLGLVRHDPVGDDAYEHLGPEQALAFDAQIAGRSLLGAWESDVGTGWFLTTDGDLVGMVPDTSDMESTVLETVAGIAVAVALIGSIIGLIFMNSPKMQAAYIRRRNARRSRQR
;
A
#
# COMPACT_ATOMS: atom_id res chain seq x y z
N MET A 1 16.30 24.37 -3.20
CA MET A 1 14.82 24.42 -3.32
C MET A 1 14.34 25.79 -2.83
N ALA A 2 13.21 26.29 -3.32
CA ALA A 2 12.68 27.58 -2.91
C ALA A 2 11.14 27.55 -2.84
N VAL A 3 10.57 28.46 -2.05
CA VAL A 3 9.14 28.75 -1.99
C VAL A 3 8.89 30.08 -2.70
N ILE A 4 7.83 30.13 -3.49
CA ILE A 4 7.39 31.33 -4.19
C ILE A 4 6.18 31.91 -3.43
N GLY A 5 6.32 33.13 -2.92
CA GLY A 5 5.26 33.83 -2.21
C GLY A 5 4.20 34.41 -3.13
N ARG A 6 3.07 34.85 -2.55
CA ARG A 6 1.98 35.51 -3.29
C ARG A 6 2.40 36.81 -3.98
N SER A 7 3.43 37.47 -3.45
CA SER A 7 4.06 38.64 -4.05
C SER A 7 5.11 38.31 -5.12
N HIS A 8 5.23 37.04 -5.52
CA HIS A 8 6.26 36.53 -6.44
C HIS A 8 7.69 36.69 -5.90
N ASP A 9 7.83 36.85 -4.58
CA ASP A 9 9.12 36.76 -3.90
C ASP A 9 9.59 35.31 -3.83
N ILE A 10 10.87 35.09 -4.08
CA ILE A 10 11.50 33.77 -4.01
C ILE A 10 12.28 33.69 -2.71
N THR A 11 11.87 32.78 -1.84
CA THR A 11 12.61 32.45 -0.61
C THR A 11 13.29 31.11 -0.76
N TRP A 12 14.60 31.08 -0.62
CA TRP A 12 15.37 29.84 -0.60
C TRP A 12 15.26 29.12 0.73
N LEU A 13 14.97 27.82 0.68
CA LEU A 13 14.85 26.98 1.87
C LEU A 13 16.24 26.53 2.34
N THR A 14 16.59 26.85 3.59
CA THR A 14 17.83 26.41 4.24
C THR A 14 17.89 24.89 4.36
N GLY A 15 19.09 24.30 4.31
CA GLY A 15 19.25 22.84 4.46
C GLY A 15 18.90 22.01 3.21
N THR A 16 18.47 22.64 2.11
CA THR A 16 18.09 21.93 0.87
C THR A 16 19.17 21.88 -0.19
N SER A 17 20.36 22.46 0.05
CA SER A 17 21.42 22.62 -0.95
C SER A 17 22.32 21.39 -1.15
N GLY A 18 22.29 20.42 -0.23
CA GLY A 18 23.13 19.22 -0.28
C GLY A 18 22.59 18.10 -1.16
N THR A 19 21.35 18.23 -1.63
CA THR A 19 20.63 17.18 -2.38
C THR A 19 20.03 17.77 -3.64
N THR A 20 20.08 17.01 -4.73
CA THR A 20 19.32 17.32 -5.95
C THR A 20 17.90 16.79 -5.80
N TRP A 21 16.93 17.70 -5.78
CA TRP A 21 15.51 17.37 -5.66
C TRP A 21 14.90 17.15 -7.04
N SER A 22 14.22 16.02 -7.24
CA SER A 22 13.58 15.62 -8.49
C SER A 22 12.07 15.88 -8.51
N GLY A 23 11.45 16.06 -7.34
CA GLY A 23 10.01 16.36 -7.26
C GLY A 23 9.59 16.99 -5.95
N VAL A 24 8.46 17.69 -5.97
CA VAL A 24 7.75 18.20 -4.80
C VAL A 24 6.27 17.92 -4.98
N THR A 25 5.61 17.41 -3.96
CA THR A 25 4.16 17.21 -3.94
C THR A 25 3.56 17.81 -2.68
N CYS A 26 2.42 18.48 -2.81
CA CYS A 26 1.60 18.92 -1.70
C CYS A 26 0.32 18.08 -1.77
N ALA A 27 0.40 16.85 -1.25
CA ALA A 27 -0.62 15.83 -1.52
C ALA A 27 -1.93 16.06 -0.77
N ASP A 28 -1.84 16.49 0.48
CA ASP A 28 -3.01 16.88 1.27
C ASP A 28 -3.15 18.41 1.26
N PRO A 29 -4.19 18.96 0.60
CA PRO A 29 -4.40 20.41 0.54
C PRO A 29 -4.84 21.02 1.88
N THR A 30 -5.18 20.20 2.87
CA THR A 30 -5.52 20.65 4.24
C THR A 30 -4.28 20.84 5.10
N LEU A 31 -3.15 20.26 4.68
CA LEU A 31 -1.85 20.46 5.31
C LEU A 31 -1.13 21.64 4.67
N ASN A 32 -0.56 22.50 5.51
CA ASN A 32 0.42 23.50 5.07
C ASN A 32 1.82 22.86 4.96
N GLU A 33 1.87 21.65 4.41
CA GLU A 33 3.08 20.85 4.30
C GLU A 33 3.14 20.19 2.93
N CYS A 34 4.32 20.23 2.32
CA CYS A 34 4.63 19.53 1.09
C CYS A 34 5.80 18.57 1.35
N THR A 35 5.94 17.53 0.56
CA THR A 35 7.10 16.63 0.61
C THR A 35 7.93 16.82 -0.64
N ALA A 36 9.23 16.99 -0.46
CA ALA A 36 10.19 16.98 -1.55
C ALA A 36 10.91 15.64 -1.63
N PHE A 37 11.21 15.21 -2.84
CA PHE A 37 11.84 13.94 -3.18
C PHE A 37 13.08 14.20 -4.01
N GLY A 38 14.17 13.50 -3.73
CA GLY A 38 15.46 13.75 -4.35
C GLY A 38 16.36 12.53 -4.46
N LEU A 39 17.57 12.75 -4.97
CA LEU A 39 18.56 11.70 -5.17
C LEU A 39 18.87 10.93 -3.88
N GLY A 40 19.30 9.68 -4.03
CA GLY A 40 19.59 8.80 -2.89
C GLY A 40 18.35 8.45 -2.07
N LEU A 41 17.16 8.54 -2.69
CA LEU A 41 15.86 8.36 -2.05
C LEU A 41 15.58 9.36 -0.92
N SER A 42 16.20 10.54 -0.99
CA SER A 42 16.05 11.58 0.03
C SER A 42 14.65 12.17 0.01
N THR A 43 14.05 12.33 1.18
CA THR A 43 12.80 13.05 1.38
C THR A 43 12.95 14.14 2.42
N VAL A 44 12.21 15.22 2.27
CA VAL A 44 12.11 16.25 3.31
C VAL A 44 10.72 16.86 3.31
N ALA A 45 10.17 17.03 4.50
CA ALA A 45 8.97 17.82 4.71
C ALA A 45 9.29 19.31 4.57
N VAL A 46 8.50 20.02 3.78
CA VAL A 46 8.57 21.46 3.56
C VAL A 46 7.34 22.06 4.22
N LEU A 47 7.55 22.72 5.35
CA LEU A 47 6.51 23.43 6.08
C LEU A 47 6.32 24.79 5.41
N ILE A 48 5.15 24.97 4.80
CA ILE A 48 4.81 26.17 4.05
C ILE A 48 4.08 27.16 4.95
N ASP A 49 4.57 28.39 5.00
CA ASP A 49 3.83 29.48 5.59
C ASP A 49 3.01 30.19 4.50
N THR A 50 1.69 30.04 4.57
CA THR A 50 0.77 30.55 3.53
C THR A 50 0.60 32.07 3.55
N GLU A 51 1.04 32.74 4.63
CA GLU A 51 1.01 34.19 4.73
C GLU A 51 2.30 34.83 4.21
N THR A 52 3.45 34.28 4.62
CA THR A 52 4.79 34.85 4.39
C THR A 52 5.79 33.76 4.00
N ALA A 53 6.19 33.72 2.72
CA ALA A 53 7.09 32.68 2.19
C ALA A 53 8.43 32.57 2.94
N SER A 54 8.98 33.68 3.43
CA SER A 54 10.25 33.71 4.17
C SER A 54 10.22 32.99 5.52
N ARG A 55 9.04 32.70 6.06
CA ARG A 55 8.84 31.90 7.29
C ARG A 55 8.70 30.40 7.01
N SER A 56 8.66 29.99 5.74
CA SER A 56 8.65 28.57 5.38
C SER A 56 9.97 27.91 5.76
N SER A 57 9.91 26.64 6.13
CA SER A 57 11.08 25.90 6.63
C SER A 57 11.03 24.45 6.17
N THR A 58 12.12 23.73 6.41
CA THR A 58 12.21 22.30 6.10
C THR A 58 12.47 21.50 7.36
N GLY A 59 11.86 20.32 7.42
CA GLY A 59 12.18 19.30 8.41
C GLY A 59 13.57 18.68 8.18
N PRO A 60 13.91 17.65 8.96
CA PRO A 60 15.11 16.86 8.72
C PRO A 60 15.01 16.07 7.42
N ILE A 61 16.13 15.92 6.71
CA ILE A 61 16.22 15.04 5.55
C ILE A 61 16.14 13.60 6.05
N ARG A 62 15.24 12.81 5.47
CA ARG A 62 15.12 11.37 5.63
C ARG A 62 15.41 10.67 4.32
N ASN A 63 15.60 9.36 4.35
CA ASN A 63 15.75 8.56 3.14
C ASN A 63 14.68 7.47 3.16
N LEU A 64 13.96 7.31 2.04
CA LEU A 64 13.11 6.14 1.88
C LEU A 64 13.99 4.90 1.79
N GLN A 65 13.55 3.82 2.41
CA GLN A 65 14.18 2.52 2.24
C GLN A 65 13.60 1.89 0.98
N SER A 66 14.29 2.04 -0.15
CA SER A 66 14.00 1.29 -1.38
C SER A 66 15.29 0.68 -1.91
N ILE A 67 15.22 -0.57 -2.33
CA ILE A 67 16.38 -1.35 -2.78
C ILE A 67 16.55 -1.10 -4.29
N GLY A 68 17.70 -0.53 -4.68
CA GLY A 68 18.20 -0.58 -6.05
C GLY A 68 17.53 0.32 -7.09
N SER A 69 16.72 1.30 -6.67
CA SER A 69 16.02 2.23 -7.58
C SER A 69 16.35 3.70 -7.28
N GLU A 70 16.22 4.57 -8.29
CA GLU A 70 16.37 6.03 -8.14
C GLU A 70 15.04 6.77 -8.32
N MET A 71 14.86 7.90 -7.64
CA MET A 71 13.66 8.75 -7.78
C MET A 71 13.74 9.64 -9.02
N GLY A 72 12.83 9.42 -9.97
CA GLY A 72 12.69 10.24 -11.18
C GLY A 72 11.74 11.43 -11.01
N GLY A 73 10.85 11.40 -10.01
CA GLY A 73 9.86 12.44 -9.77
C GLY A 73 8.80 12.00 -8.77
N ALA A 74 7.72 12.78 -8.65
CA ALA A 74 6.58 12.43 -7.82
C ALA A 74 5.30 13.09 -8.34
N SER A 75 4.16 12.44 -8.11
CA SER A 75 2.82 12.93 -8.43
C SER A 75 1.92 12.89 -7.19
N VAL A 76 0.88 13.71 -7.17
CA VAL A 76 -0.19 13.60 -6.16
C VAL A 76 -1.05 12.39 -6.49
N ALA A 77 -1.37 11.61 -5.46
CA ALA A 77 -2.19 10.41 -5.55
C ALA A 77 -3.54 10.60 -4.83
N ALA A 78 -4.39 9.58 -4.83
CA ALA A 78 -5.64 9.63 -4.10
C ALA A 78 -5.41 9.66 -2.57
N GLY A 79 -6.40 10.14 -1.82
CA GLY A 79 -6.40 10.04 -0.35
C GLY A 79 -5.34 10.89 0.37
N GLY A 80 -4.87 11.99 -0.22
CA GLY A 80 -3.89 12.87 0.42
C GLY A 80 -2.46 12.34 0.42
N THR A 81 -2.16 11.36 -0.43
CA THR A 81 -0.85 10.72 -0.53
C THR A 81 -0.12 11.08 -1.83
N SER A 82 1.15 10.72 -1.94
CA SER A 82 1.95 10.93 -3.15
C SER A 82 2.40 9.60 -3.75
N LEU A 83 2.56 9.56 -5.07
CA LEU A 83 3.24 8.50 -5.79
C LEU A 83 4.62 8.99 -6.22
N VAL A 84 5.65 8.43 -5.61
CA VAL A 84 7.05 8.66 -5.97
C VAL A 84 7.41 7.75 -7.14
N HIS A 85 7.91 8.33 -8.22
CA HIS A 85 8.30 7.61 -9.42
C HIS A 85 9.71 7.08 -9.26
N LEU A 86 9.88 5.78 -9.44
CA LEU A 86 11.17 5.11 -9.44
C LEU A 86 11.64 4.78 -10.86
N THR A 87 12.95 4.65 -11.02
CA THR A 87 13.59 4.11 -12.23
C THR A 87 14.56 2.99 -11.85
N PRO A 88 14.49 1.81 -12.50
CA PRO A 88 13.51 1.35 -13.50
C PRO A 88 12.05 1.38 -12.99
N LEU A 89 11.07 1.17 -13.87
CA LEU A 89 9.64 1.42 -13.61
C LEU A 89 9.21 0.90 -12.22
N GLY A 90 8.77 1.82 -11.37
CA GLY A 90 8.24 1.50 -10.06
C GLY A 90 7.55 2.70 -9.43
N LEU A 91 6.67 2.43 -8.48
CA LEU A 91 5.95 3.44 -7.73
C LEU A 91 6.03 3.14 -6.24
N VAL A 92 6.42 4.15 -5.46
CA VAL A 92 6.34 4.11 -4.01
C VAL A 92 5.29 5.11 -3.58
N ARG A 93 4.33 4.66 -2.78
CA ARG A 93 3.36 5.53 -2.16
C ARG A 93 3.92 6.13 -0.89
N HIS A 94 3.69 7.42 -0.69
CA HIS A 94 4.12 8.16 0.49
C HIS A 94 2.92 8.85 1.13
N ASP A 95 2.66 8.54 2.40
CA ASP A 95 1.67 9.21 3.24
C ASP A 95 2.35 10.30 4.08
N PRO A 96 2.08 11.60 3.82
CA PRO A 96 2.68 12.68 4.57
C PRO A 96 2.19 12.78 6.04
N VAL A 97 1.01 12.22 6.37
CA VAL A 97 0.47 12.28 7.74
C VAL A 97 1.13 11.23 8.63
N GLY A 98 1.21 10.00 8.13
CA GLY A 98 1.87 8.89 8.81
C GLY A 98 3.40 8.94 8.72
N ASP A 99 3.94 9.69 7.76
CA ASP A 99 5.34 9.63 7.34
C ASP A 99 5.77 8.22 6.91
N ASP A 100 4.82 7.47 6.34
CA ASP A 100 4.99 6.10 5.91
C ASP A 100 5.16 6.04 4.39
N ALA A 101 6.02 5.12 3.94
CA ALA A 101 6.18 4.83 2.53
C ALA A 101 6.09 3.33 2.26
N TYR A 102 5.35 2.96 1.23
CA TYR A 102 5.17 1.57 0.83
C TYR A 102 5.27 1.39 -0.68
N GLU A 103 5.76 0.23 -1.10
CA GLU A 103 5.80 -0.13 -2.50
C GLU A 103 4.38 -0.24 -3.04
N HIS A 104 4.07 0.54 -4.07
CA HIS A 104 2.79 0.53 -4.75
C HIS A 104 2.84 -0.30 -6.03
N LEU A 105 3.92 -0.17 -6.79
CA LEU A 105 4.24 -0.99 -7.94
C LEU A 105 5.74 -1.31 -7.92
N GLY A 106 6.06 -2.58 -7.75
CA GLY A 106 7.44 -3.07 -7.76
C GLY A 106 8.00 -3.28 -9.17
N PRO A 107 9.34 -3.23 -9.34
CA PRO A 107 9.99 -3.60 -10.59
C PRO A 107 9.66 -5.04 -11.03
N GLU A 108 9.51 -5.97 -10.09
CA GLU A 108 9.15 -7.37 -10.39
C GLU A 108 7.72 -7.49 -10.94
N GLN A 109 6.77 -6.74 -10.36
CA GLN A 109 5.38 -6.70 -10.84
C GLN A 109 5.30 -6.07 -12.23
N ALA A 110 6.06 -5.00 -12.46
CA ALA A 110 6.18 -4.39 -13.78
C ALA A 110 6.73 -5.37 -14.83
N LEU A 111 7.78 -6.11 -14.49
CA LEU A 111 8.39 -7.13 -15.37
C LEU A 111 7.42 -8.28 -15.65
N ALA A 112 6.63 -8.71 -14.66
CA ALA A 112 5.64 -9.77 -14.80
C ALA A 112 4.47 -9.34 -15.71
N PHE A 113 4.09 -8.06 -15.67
CA PHE A 113 3.08 -7.49 -16.56
C PHE A 113 3.58 -7.38 -18.00
N ASP A 114 4.67 -6.63 -18.22
CA ASP A 114 5.27 -6.43 -19.54
C ASP A 114 6.73 -5.99 -19.42
N ALA A 115 7.65 -6.81 -19.94
CA ALA A 115 9.09 -6.56 -19.87
C ALA A 115 9.54 -5.31 -20.65
N GLN A 116 8.82 -4.90 -21.69
CA GLN A 116 9.12 -3.66 -22.43
C GLN A 116 8.70 -2.44 -21.64
N ILE A 117 7.59 -2.49 -20.91
CA ILE A 117 7.10 -1.38 -20.09
C ILE A 117 7.95 -1.25 -18.82
N ALA A 118 8.36 -2.36 -18.21
CA ALA A 118 9.18 -2.38 -17.01
C ALA A 118 10.55 -1.67 -17.14
N GLY A 119 11.11 -1.65 -18.36
CA GLY A 119 12.37 -0.96 -18.65
C GLY A 119 12.24 0.55 -18.86
N ARG A 120 11.02 1.10 -18.88
CA ARG A 120 10.77 2.51 -19.18
C ARG A 120 10.72 3.36 -17.91
N SER A 121 11.08 4.62 -18.04
CA SER A 121 10.90 5.61 -16.97
C SER A 121 9.48 6.16 -16.98
N LEU A 122 9.02 6.56 -15.80
CA LEU A 122 7.74 7.22 -15.63
C LEU A 122 7.83 8.71 -15.93
N LEU A 123 6.90 9.21 -16.73
CA LEU A 123 6.67 10.64 -16.89
C LEU A 123 5.70 11.18 -15.84
N GLY A 124 4.65 10.43 -15.54
CA GLY A 124 3.59 10.84 -14.62
C GLY A 124 2.69 9.68 -14.22
N ALA A 125 2.06 9.78 -13.06
CA ALA A 125 1.04 8.84 -12.58
C ALA A 125 -0.09 9.61 -11.90
N TRP A 126 -1.32 9.11 -12.02
CA TRP A 126 -2.48 9.66 -11.34
C TRP A 126 -3.46 8.54 -10.99
N GLU A 127 -4.22 8.78 -9.94
CA GLU A 127 -5.21 7.85 -9.42
C GLU A 127 -6.61 8.44 -9.51
N SER A 128 -7.58 7.59 -9.84
CA SER A 128 -9.01 7.90 -9.66
C SER A 128 -9.50 7.45 -8.28
N ASP A 129 -8.89 6.42 -7.72
CA ASP A 129 -9.09 5.92 -6.35
C ASP A 129 -7.79 5.29 -5.85
N VAL A 130 -7.68 5.00 -4.56
CA VAL A 130 -6.48 4.40 -3.96
C VAL A 130 -6.10 3.11 -4.70
N GLY A 131 -4.93 3.12 -5.34
CA GLY A 131 -4.40 2.01 -6.13
C GLY A 131 -5.08 1.74 -7.47
N THR A 132 -6.05 2.57 -7.88
CA THR A 132 -6.66 2.51 -9.21
C THR A 132 -6.34 3.78 -9.97
N GLY A 133 -5.74 3.64 -11.15
CA GLY A 133 -5.27 4.81 -11.88
C GLY A 133 -4.59 4.49 -13.19
N TRP A 134 -3.71 5.40 -13.60
CA TRP A 134 -2.91 5.28 -14.80
C TRP A 134 -1.54 5.89 -14.62
N PHE A 135 -0.57 5.38 -15.36
CA PHE A 135 0.71 6.04 -15.54
C PHE A 135 1.07 6.18 -17.01
N LEU A 136 1.86 7.21 -17.30
CA LEU A 136 2.39 7.53 -18.60
C LEU A 136 3.91 7.31 -18.59
N THR A 137 4.41 6.48 -19.50
CA THR A 137 5.85 6.28 -19.68
C THR A 137 6.45 7.41 -20.53
N THR A 138 7.77 7.59 -20.47
CA THR A 138 8.49 8.56 -21.31
C THR A 138 8.33 8.31 -22.81
N ASP A 139 7.98 7.08 -23.19
CA ASP A 139 7.82 6.66 -24.58
C ASP A 139 6.38 6.82 -25.08
N GLY A 140 5.46 7.27 -24.21
CA GLY A 140 4.07 7.55 -24.56
C GLY A 140 3.09 6.41 -24.32
N ASP A 141 3.45 5.36 -23.56
CA ASP A 141 2.48 4.33 -23.18
C ASP A 141 1.60 4.82 -22.04
N LEU A 142 0.29 4.67 -22.20
CA LEU A 142 -0.68 4.87 -21.12
C LEU A 142 -1.10 3.50 -20.57
N VAL A 143 -0.74 3.23 -19.31
CA VAL A 143 -0.98 1.93 -18.67
C VAL A 143 -1.90 2.11 -17.48
N GLY A 144 -2.92 1.25 -17.38
CA GLY A 144 -3.84 1.22 -16.25
C GLY A 144 -3.24 0.49 -15.05
N MET A 145 -3.44 1.04 -13.86
CA MET A 145 -3.13 0.43 -12.57
C MET A 145 -4.42 0.04 -11.88
N VAL A 146 -4.42 -1.16 -11.31
CA VAL A 146 -5.50 -1.66 -10.46
C VAL A 146 -4.88 -2.32 -9.22
N PRO A 147 -5.58 -2.30 -8.07
CA PRO A 147 -5.07 -2.93 -6.87
C PRO A 147 -4.93 -4.43 -7.09
N ASP A 148 -3.87 -5.02 -6.52
CA ASP A 148 -3.73 -6.47 -6.50
C ASP A 148 -4.78 -7.08 -5.56
N THR A 149 -5.63 -7.96 -6.09
CA THR A 149 -6.66 -8.67 -5.32
C THR A 149 -6.25 -10.10 -4.95
N SER A 150 -5.04 -10.53 -5.32
CA SER A 150 -4.60 -11.92 -5.16
C SER A 150 -4.45 -12.35 -3.68
N ASP A 151 -4.03 -11.44 -2.80
CA ASP A 151 -3.95 -11.69 -1.34
C ASP A 151 -5.31 -11.93 -0.67
N MET A 152 -6.38 -11.44 -1.30
CA MET A 152 -7.75 -11.65 -0.81
C MET A 152 -8.24 -13.07 -1.07
N GLU A 153 -7.77 -13.73 -2.15
CA GLU A 153 -8.15 -15.11 -2.45
C GLU A 153 -7.44 -16.13 -1.54
N SER A 154 -6.15 -15.90 -1.23
CA SER A 154 -5.37 -16.79 -0.35
C SER A 154 -5.93 -16.79 1.08
N THR A 155 -6.27 -15.61 1.61
CA THR A 155 -6.79 -15.46 2.98
C THR A 155 -8.12 -16.20 3.19
N VAL A 156 -9.00 -16.21 2.20
CA VAL A 156 -10.29 -16.93 2.28
C VAL A 156 -10.06 -18.44 2.28
N LEU A 157 -9.18 -18.95 1.41
CA LEU A 157 -8.89 -20.38 1.33
C LEU A 157 -8.22 -20.90 2.61
N GLU A 158 -7.25 -20.16 3.16
CA GLU A 158 -6.58 -20.49 4.41
C GLU A 158 -7.54 -20.48 5.60
N THR A 159 -8.43 -19.48 5.67
CA THR A 159 -9.43 -19.38 6.74
C THR A 159 -10.40 -20.56 6.69
N VAL A 160 -10.89 -20.93 5.50
CA VAL A 160 -11.81 -22.07 5.32
C VAL A 160 -11.10 -23.39 5.67
N ALA A 161 -9.85 -23.57 5.24
CA ALA A 161 -9.05 -24.73 5.58
C ALA A 161 -8.83 -24.83 7.11
N GLY A 162 -8.52 -23.71 7.77
CA GLY A 162 -8.34 -23.62 9.21
C GLY A 162 -9.61 -24.03 9.99
N ILE A 163 -10.78 -23.56 9.57
CA ILE A 163 -12.06 -23.95 10.18
C ILE A 163 -12.32 -25.44 9.99
N ALA A 164 -12.08 -25.98 8.79
CA ALA A 164 -12.28 -27.41 8.52
C ALA A 164 -11.42 -28.30 9.41
N VAL A 165 -10.14 -27.94 9.59
CA VAL A 165 -9.21 -28.65 10.49
C VAL A 165 -9.68 -28.56 11.95
N ALA A 166 -10.09 -27.38 12.42
CA ALA A 166 -10.59 -27.21 13.79
C ALA A 166 -11.83 -28.07 14.08
N VAL A 167 -12.79 -28.12 13.14
CA VAL A 167 -13.99 -28.97 13.25
C VAL A 167 -13.62 -30.45 13.26
N ALA A 168 -12.67 -30.88 12.43
CA ALA A 168 -12.21 -32.27 12.40
C ALA A 168 -11.53 -32.68 13.72
N LEU A 169 -10.73 -31.79 14.34
CA LEU A 169 -10.09 -32.04 15.62
C LEU A 169 -11.09 -32.14 16.78
N ILE A 170 -12.02 -31.19 16.87
CA ILE A 170 -13.07 -31.23 17.90
C ILE A 170 -13.98 -32.45 17.69
N GLY A 171 -14.36 -32.72 16.44
CA GLY A 171 -15.21 -33.85 16.07
C GLY A 171 -14.59 -35.20 16.38
N SER A 172 -13.28 -35.37 16.16
CA SER A 172 -12.56 -36.60 16.51
C SER A 172 -12.46 -36.81 18.01
N ILE A 173 -12.20 -35.76 18.81
CA ILE A 173 -12.23 -35.84 20.28
C ILE A 173 -13.62 -36.26 20.78
N ILE A 174 -14.69 -35.62 20.29
CA ILE A 174 -16.07 -35.98 20.66
C ILE A 174 -16.39 -37.41 20.22
N GLY A 175 -15.96 -37.80 19.02
CA GLY A 175 -16.13 -39.15 18.48
C GLY A 175 -15.47 -40.20 19.37
N LEU A 176 -14.23 -39.95 19.82
CA LEU A 176 -13.51 -40.84 20.74
C LEU A 176 -14.20 -40.93 22.11
N ILE A 177 -14.67 -39.81 22.67
CA ILE A 177 -15.41 -39.79 23.93
C ILE A 177 -16.72 -40.60 23.79
N PHE A 178 -17.42 -40.49 22.66
CA PHE A 178 -18.61 -41.27 22.38
C PHE A 178 -18.31 -42.76 22.21
N MET A 179 -17.24 -43.11 21.50
CA MET A 179 -16.81 -44.49 21.30
C MET A 179 -16.36 -45.18 22.60
N ASN A 180 -15.77 -44.43 23.54
CA ASN A 180 -15.29 -44.94 24.81
C ASN A 180 -16.35 -44.90 25.94
N SER A 181 -17.58 -44.44 25.67
CA SER A 181 -18.65 -44.34 26.67
C SER A 181 -19.82 -45.28 26.39
N PRO A 182 -19.87 -46.46 27.03
CA PRO A 182 -20.97 -47.42 26.87
C PRO A 182 -22.34 -46.82 27.24
N LYS A 183 -22.37 -45.91 28.23
CA LYS A 183 -23.60 -45.22 28.67
C LYS A 183 -24.18 -44.30 27.59
N MET A 184 -23.33 -43.56 26.88
CA MET A 184 -23.78 -42.66 25.82
C MET A 184 -24.24 -43.41 24.57
N GLN A 185 -23.56 -44.50 24.21
CA GLN A 185 -23.99 -45.38 23.12
C GLN A 185 -25.34 -46.04 23.42
N ALA A 186 -25.51 -46.57 24.64
CA ALA A 186 -26.77 -47.17 25.07
C ALA A 186 -27.92 -46.14 25.09
N ALA A 187 -27.67 -44.92 25.56
CA ALA A 187 -28.64 -43.84 25.54
C ALA A 187 -29.02 -43.43 24.11
N TYR A 188 -28.05 -43.32 23.20
CA TYR A 188 -28.28 -43.01 21.79
C TYR A 188 -29.13 -44.11 21.10
N ILE A 189 -28.77 -45.38 21.29
CA ILE A 189 -29.51 -46.54 20.74
C ILE A 189 -30.95 -46.56 21.28
N ARG A 190 -31.14 -46.39 22.59
CA ARG A 190 -32.47 -46.33 23.23
C ARG A 190 -33.32 -45.22 22.63
N ARG A 191 -32.74 -44.02 22.42
CA ARG A 191 -33.44 -42.85 21.87
C ARG A 191 -33.78 -43.05 20.38
N ARG A 192 -32.89 -43.67 19.60
CA ARG A 192 -33.11 -44.02 18.19
C ARG A 192 -34.22 -45.06 18.04
N ASN A 193 -34.22 -46.09 18.88
CA ASN A 193 -35.23 -47.14 18.87
C ASN A 193 -36.61 -46.61 19.29
N ALA A 194 -36.67 -45.73 20.31
CA ALA A 194 -37.91 -45.08 20.74
C ALA A 194 -38.52 -44.14 19.68
N ARG A 195 -37.69 -43.54 18.80
CA ARG A 195 -38.18 -42.77 17.66
C ARG A 195 -38.76 -43.67 16.57
N ARG A 196 -38.10 -44.79 16.26
CA ARG A 196 -38.58 -45.77 15.27
C ARG A 196 -39.89 -46.44 15.69
N SER A 197 -40.10 -46.70 16.99
CA SER A 197 -41.35 -47.27 17.50
C SER A 197 -42.53 -46.29 17.52
N ARG A 198 -42.29 -44.99 17.35
CA ARG A 198 -43.35 -43.95 17.21
C ARG A 198 -43.76 -43.69 15.76
N GLN A 199 -43.01 -44.21 14.79
CA GLN A 199 -43.30 -44.10 13.35
C GLN A 199 -43.98 -45.36 12.77
N ARG A 200 -44.21 -46.39 13.61
CA ARG A 200 -45.08 -47.53 13.32
C ARG A 200 -46.36 -47.37 14.13
#